data_AF-A0A963GNW9-F1
#
_entry.id   AF-A0A963GNW9-F1
#
_cell.length_a   1.000
_cell.length_b   1.000
_cell.length_c   1.000
_cell.angle_alpha   90.00
_cell.angle_beta   90.00
_cell.angle_gamma   90.00
#
_symmetry.space_group_name_H-M   'P 1'
#
loop_
_entity.id
_entity.type
_entity.pdbx_description
1 polymer ?
#
loop_
_entity_poly.entity_id
_entity_poly.type
_entity_poly.pdbx_seq_one_letter_code
_entity_poly.pdbx_strand_id
1 'polypeptide(L)' 'MADELRPEYKRSDFGEIVRGKYASRIKEESNVVLLEPDIAQAFPNDEAVNKALRYLLEIAEASSRLTGRCT' A
#
# COMPACT_ATOMS: atom_id res chain seq x y z
N MET A 1 -35.37 -4.02 -1.56
CA MET A 1 -34.02 -3.40 -1.56
C MET A 1 -33.68 -3.12 -3.02
N ALA A 2 -34.09 -1.97 -3.54
CA ALA A 2 -33.99 -1.66 -4.97
C ALA A 2 -33.54 -0.21 -5.24
N ASP A 3 -33.01 0.49 -4.22
CA ASP A 3 -32.92 1.95 -4.26
C ASP A 3 -31.60 2.47 -3.67
N GLU A 4 -30.47 1.94 -4.15
CA GLU A 4 -29.15 2.53 -3.89
C GLU A 4 -28.66 3.40 -5.06
N LEU A 5 -29.30 3.31 -6.22
CA LEU A 5 -28.97 4.09 -7.40
C LEU A 5 -29.83 5.35 -7.47
N ARG A 6 -29.21 6.47 -7.79
CA ARG A 6 -29.92 7.73 -7.96
C ARG A 6 -30.94 7.65 -9.10
N PRO A 7 -32.12 8.29 -8.99
CA PRO A 7 -33.21 8.16 -9.95
C PRO A 7 -32.88 8.72 -11.34
N GLU A 8 -31.86 9.57 -11.46
CA GLU A 8 -31.41 10.11 -12.75
C GLU A 8 -30.63 9.09 -13.58
N TYR A 9 -30.11 8.02 -12.98
CA TYR A 9 -29.34 7.00 -13.68
C TYR A 9 -30.22 5.97 -14.38
N LYS A 10 -30.00 5.79 -15.68
CA LYS A 10 -30.65 4.76 -16.50
C LYS A 10 -29.64 3.66 -16.83
N ARG A 11 -30.13 2.43 -17.02
CA ARG A 11 -29.27 1.30 -17.39
C ARG A 11 -28.49 1.54 -18.69
N SER A 12 -29.08 2.29 -19.62
CA SER A 12 -28.50 2.72 -20.90
C SER A 12 -27.27 3.63 -20.75
N ASP A 13 -27.15 4.32 -19.61
CA ASP A 13 -26.05 5.24 -19.36
C ASP A 13 -24.77 4.48 -19.03
N PHE A 14 -24.90 3.23 -18.58
CA PHE A 14 -23.80 2.32 -18.32
C PHE A 14 -23.60 1.42 -19.54
N GLY A 15 -22.38 1.37 -20.06
CA GLY A 15 -22.00 0.44 -21.12
C GLY A 15 -21.99 -1.03 -20.65
N GLU A 16 -21.14 -1.84 -21.28
CA GLU A 16 -20.91 -3.22 -20.84
C GLU A 16 -20.33 -3.23 -19.41
N ILE A 17 -21.03 -3.92 -18.49
CA ILE A 17 -20.60 -4.04 -17.10
C ILE A 17 -19.64 -5.21 -17.02
N VAL A 18 -18.34 -4.90 -17.06
CA VAL A 18 -17.27 -5.90 -16.98
C VAL A 18 -16.82 -6.08 -15.53
N ARG A 19 -16.93 -7.31 -15.01
CA ARG A 19 -16.42 -7.63 -13.67
C ARG A 19 -14.90 -7.49 -13.64
N GLY A 20 -14.38 -6.78 -12.64
CA GLY A 20 -12.94 -6.61 -12.46
C GLY A 20 -12.28 -5.67 -13.48
N LYS A 21 -13.03 -4.78 -14.14
CA LYS A 21 -12.51 -3.81 -15.14
C LYS A 21 -11.24 -3.05 -14.70
N TYR A 22 -11.09 -2.79 -13.40
CA TYR A 22 -9.95 -2.09 -12.81
C TYR A 22 -9.13 -2.94 -11.85
N ALA A 23 -9.36 -4.25 -11.77
CA ALA A 23 -8.70 -5.11 -10.80
C ALA A 23 -7.17 -5.11 -11.00
N SER A 24 -6.71 -5.14 -12.25
CA SER A 24 -5.28 -5.07 -12.58
C SER A 24 -4.66 -3.73 -12.16
N ARG A 25 -5.34 -2.60 -12.42
CA ARG A 25 -4.87 -1.27 -12.01
C ARG A 25 -4.79 -1.14 -10.51
N ILE A 26 -5.82 -1.61 -9.79
CA ILE A 26 -5.80 -1.60 -8.32
C ILE A 26 -4.63 -2.44 -7.80
N LYS A 27 -4.31 -3.57 -8.43
CA LYS A 27 -3.18 -4.40 -8.01
C LYS A 27 -1.81 -3.75 -8.28
N GLU A 28 -1.69 -3.02 -9.37
CA GLU A 28 -0.47 -2.29 -9.75
C GLU A 28 -0.29 -0.99 -8.93
N GLU A 29 -1.38 -0.31 -8.61
CA GLU A 29 -1.41 0.98 -7.92
C GLU A 29 -1.61 0.85 -6.41
N SER A 30 -1.97 -0.32 -5.88
CA SER A 30 -2.16 -0.47 -4.44
C SER A 30 -0.82 -0.41 -3.72
N ASN A 31 -0.59 0.69 -3.02
CA ASN A 31 0.55 0.88 -2.12
C ASN A 31 0.39 0.12 -0.78
N VAL A 32 -0.50 -0.89 -0.73
CA VAL A 32 -0.81 -1.65 0.48
C VAL A 32 0.06 -2.89 0.50
N VAL A 33 1.00 -2.92 1.45
CA VAL A 33 1.89 -4.06 1.67
C VAL A 33 1.36 -4.87 2.85
N LEU A 34 1.10 -6.15 2.62
CA LEU A 34 0.72 -7.07 3.69
C LEU A 34 1.97 -7.54 4.43
N LEU A 35 2.01 -7.29 5.74
CA LEU A 35 3.07 -7.82 6.60
C LEU A 35 2.80 -9.28 6.96
N GLU A 36 3.86 -10.05 7.19
CA GLU A 36 3.71 -11.39 7.75
C GLU A 36 3.08 -11.33 9.16
N PRO A 37 2.32 -12.35 9.58
CA PRO A 37 1.53 -12.28 10.82
C PRO A 37 2.36 -12.07 12.08
N ASP A 38 3.58 -12.58 12.13
CA ASP A 38 4.54 -12.41 13.22
C ASP A 38 5.06 -10.96 13.29
N ILE A 39 5.38 -10.36 12.15
CA ILE A 39 5.80 -8.95 12.05
C ILE A 39 4.63 -8.03 12.40
N ALA A 40 3.43 -8.32 11.89
CA ALA A 40 2.22 -7.57 12.20
C ALA A 40 1.86 -7.60 13.70
N GLN A 41 2.20 -8.69 14.41
CA GLN A 41 2.02 -8.75 15.87
C GLN A 41 3.03 -7.87 16.62
N ALA A 42 4.24 -7.70 16.07
CA ALA A 42 5.26 -6.85 16.67
C ALA A 42 4.99 -5.34 16.46
N PHE A 43 4.31 -4.98 15.36
CA PHE A 43 4.04 -3.59 14.99
C PHE A 43 2.54 -3.28 14.96
N PRO A 44 2.02 -2.45 15.89
CA PRO A 44 0.59 -2.19 16.00
C PRO A 44 0.03 -1.25 14.92
N ASN A 45 0.87 -0.44 14.26
CA ASN A 45 0.47 0.48 13.19
C ASN A 45 1.62 0.78 12.21
N ASP A 46 1.29 1.48 11.13
CA ASP A 46 2.20 1.91 10.07
C ASP A 46 3.27 2.88 10.57
N GLU A 47 2.93 3.79 11.49
CA GLU A 47 3.89 4.73 12.08
C GLU A 47 5.05 4.00 12.78
N ALA A 48 4.75 2.94 13.55
CA ALA A 48 5.74 2.13 14.24
C ALA A 48 6.68 1.41 13.26
N VAL A 49 6.13 0.84 12.18
CA VAL A 49 6.92 0.19 11.11
C VAL A 49 7.84 1.20 10.43
N ASN A 50 7.29 2.33 10.00
CA ASN A 50 8.04 3.36 9.29
C ASN A 50 9.16 3.95 10.15
N LYS A 51 8.91 4.14 11.45
CA LYS A 51 9.93 4.60 12.39
C LYS A 51 11.07 3.59 12.51
N ALA A 52 10.76 2.30 12.66
CA ALA A 52 11.78 1.26 12.72
C ALA A 52 12.64 1.18 11.45
N LEU A 53 12.01 1.25 10.28
CA LEU A 53 12.72 1.25 8.99
C LEU A 53 13.62 2.47 8.82
N ARG A 54 13.18 3.67 9.26
CA ARG A 54 14.02 4.87 9.25
C ARG A 54 15.26 4.72 10.13
N TYR A 55 15.11 4.17 11.34
CA TYR A 55 16.28 3.89 12.19
C TYR A 55 17.25 2.91 11.54
N LEU A 56 16.74 1.87 10.86
CA LEU A 56 17.60 0.93 10.14
C LEU A 56 18.38 1.62 9.02
N LEU A 57 17.75 2.54 8.28
CA LEU A 57 18.41 3.34 7.25
C LEU A 57 19.51 4.23 7.84
N GLU A 58 19.25 4.89 8.97
CA GLU A 58 20.26 5.71 9.66
C GLU A 58 21.50 4.88 10.07
N ILE A 59 21.27 3.68 10.60
CA ILE A 59 22.35 2.76 10.99
C ILE A 59 23.14 2.31 9.75
N ALA A 60 22.46 1.96 8.66
CA ALA A 60 23.09 1.57 7.41
C ALA A 60 23.91 2.70 6.77
N GLU A 61 23.42 3.94 6.84
CA GLU A 61 24.18 5.11 6.41
C GLU A 61 25.40 5.36 7.29
N ALA A 62 25.28 5.25 8.61
CA ALA A 62 26.40 5.43 9.52
C ALA A 62 27.51 4.38 9.30
N SER A 63 27.13 3.12 9.07
CA SER A 63 28.09 2.04 8.82
C SER A 63 28.79 2.19 7.46
N SER A 64 28.05 2.52 6.40
CA SER A 64 28.63 2.73 5.07
C SER A 64 29.64 3.90 5.03
N ARG A 65 29.35 5.01 5.73
CA ARG A 65 30.27 6.16 5.87
C ARG A 65 31.55 5.81 6.64
N LEU A 66 31.50 4.85 7.56
CA LEU A 66 32.68 4.38 8.29
C LEU A 66 33.62 3.59 7.37
N THR A 67 33.06 2.75 6.49
CA THR A 67 33.81 1.99 5.49
C THR A 67 34.35 2.83 4.33
N GLY A 68 33.75 4.00 4.04
CA GLY A 68 34.17 4.88 2.93
C GLY A 68 35.37 5.81 3.20
N ARG A 69 35.97 5.80 4.40
CA ARG A 69 37.04 6.74 4.80
C ARG A 69 38.47 6.16 4.81
N CYS A 70 38.68 5.00 4.22
CA CYS A 70 40.02 4.46 3.97
C CYS A 70 40.39 4.58 2.49
N THR A 71 40.70 5.80 2.03
CA THR A 71 41.49 6.04 0.81
C THR A 71 42.37 7.25 1.03
#